data_AF-A0AAE1TAS1-F1
#
_entry.id   AF-A0AAE1TAS1-F1
#
_cell.length_a   1.000
_cell.length_b   1.000
_cell.length_c   1.000
_cell.angle_alpha   90.00
_cell.angle_beta   90.00
_cell.angle_gamma   90.00
#
_symmetry.space_group_name_H-M   'P 1'
#
loop_
_entity.id
_entity.type
_entity.pdbx_description
1 polymer ?
#
loop_
_entity_poly.entity_id
_entity_poly.type
_entity_poly.pdbx_seq_one_letter_code
_entity_poly.pdbx_strand_id
1 'polypeptide(L)'
;MDDEVSNSLRRMSSRTRKVAPKMAAALASSDNRTQAALARLEALENDNAGIEAVEAIDDDEASLDDEDQVFMQKKQSKGTKRTTRQAKALEARKAPRTFLELLHEANLELLPPHVPSYWKAAVGPPSSTCRRHFCTVCGFSANYTCVRCGMRFCSYRCQNVHNDTRCLKFVA
;
A
#
# COMPACT_ATOMS: atom_id res chain seq x y z
N MET A 1 35.19 -32.67 34.92
CA MET A 1 35.18 -31.54 33.97
C MET A 1 34.43 -32.02 32.76
N ASP A 2 33.14 -32.11 33.01
CA ASP A 2 32.03 -32.34 32.12
C ASP A 2 32.00 -31.26 31.03
N ASP A 3 31.56 -31.61 29.82
CA ASP A 3 30.44 -30.89 29.18
C ASP A 3 29.96 -31.65 27.93
N GLU A 4 28.63 -31.78 27.88
CA GLU A 4 27.82 -32.64 27.03
C GLU A 4 27.83 -32.25 25.53
N VAL A 5 28.06 -33.22 24.65
CA VAL A 5 27.56 -33.16 23.26
C VAL A 5 26.09 -33.60 23.26
N SER A 6 25.21 -32.67 23.60
CA SER A 6 23.76 -32.85 23.56
C SER A 6 23.24 -32.64 22.13
N ASN A 7 23.53 -33.59 21.25
CA ASN A 7 22.88 -33.65 19.94
C ASN A 7 21.46 -34.21 20.13
N SER A 8 20.49 -33.32 20.34
CA SER A 8 19.07 -33.65 20.52
C SER A 8 18.59 -34.64 19.45
N LEU A 9 18.34 -35.89 19.87
CA LEU A 9 17.77 -36.95 19.06
C LEU A 9 16.38 -36.54 18.57
N ARG A 10 16.31 -35.96 17.37
CA ARG A 10 15.03 -35.72 16.69
C ARG A 10 14.33 -37.06 16.53
N ARG A 11 13.16 -37.18 17.14
CA ARG A 11 12.26 -38.32 17.00
C ARG A 11 11.78 -38.39 15.54
N MET A 12 12.47 -39.14 14.70
CA MET A 12 12.09 -39.35 13.31
C MET A 12 11.13 -40.55 13.20
N SER A 13 10.09 -40.39 12.39
CA SER A 13 9.16 -41.47 12.07
C SER A 13 9.91 -42.61 11.36
N SER A 14 9.76 -43.85 11.84
CA SER A 14 10.31 -45.06 11.22
C SER A 14 9.61 -45.45 9.90
N ARG A 15 8.60 -44.68 9.48
CA ARG A 15 7.84 -44.98 8.26
C ARG A 15 8.68 -44.64 7.03
N THR A 16 9.17 -45.67 6.35
CA THR A 16 9.83 -45.53 5.05
C THR A 16 8.86 -44.97 4.02
N ARG A 17 9.08 -43.71 3.62
CA ARG A 17 8.28 -43.08 2.56
C ARG A 17 8.78 -43.58 1.22
N LYS A 18 8.00 -44.44 0.55
CA LYS A 18 8.29 -44.84 -0.83
C LYS A 18 7.94 -43.66 -1.75
N VAL A 19 8.96 -43.04 -2.33
CA VAL A 19 8.80 -42.00 -3.36
C VAL A 19 8.99 -42.66 -4.72
N ALA A 20 8.10 -42.36 -5.68
CA ALA A 20 8.22 -42.91 -7.02
C ALA A 20 9.53 -42.45 -7.69
N PRO A 21 10.19 -43.28 -8.52
CA PRO A 21 11.48 -42.94 -9.14
C PRO A 21 11.45 -41.62 -9.92
N LYS A 22 10.35 -41.36 -10.63
CA LYS A 22 10.12 -40.11 -11.37
C LYS A 22 10.05 -38.89 -10.45
N MET A 23 9.45 -39.03 -9.27
CA MET A 23 9.38 -37.96 -8.26
C MET A 23 10.75 -37.73 -7.62
N ALA A 24 11.53 -38.79 -7.37
CA ALA A 24 12.89 -38.66 -6.85
C ALA A 24 13.80 -37.92 -7.84
N ALA A 25 13.74 -38.27 -9.13
CA ALA A 25 14.48 -37.57 -10.18
C ALA A 25 14.05 -36.10 -10.31
N ALA A 26 12.74 -35.83 -10.24
CA ALA A 26 12.23 -34.47 -10.31
C ALA A 26 12.64 -33.61 -9.11
N LEU A 27 12.77 -34.18 -7.91
CA LEU A 27 13.24 -33.48 -6.71
C LEU A 27 14.77 -33.33 -6.67
N ALA A 28 15.50 -34.23 -7.33
CA ALA A 28 16.96 -34.20 -7.39
C ALA A 28 17.48 -33.14 -8.38
N SER A 29 16.72 -32.80 -9.43
CA SER A 29 17.16 -31.75 -10.36
C SER A 29 17.14 -30.37 -9.67
N SER A 30 18.18 -29.57 -9.93
CA SER A 30 18.26 -28.17 -9.53
C SER A 30 17.15 -27.37 -10.18
N ASP A 31 16.90 -27.63 -11.46
CA ASP A 31 16.04 -26.80 -12.31
C ASP A 31 14.56 -26.92 -11.93
N ASN A 32 14.11 -28.12 -11.53
CA ASN A 32 12.74 -28.27 -11.03
C ASN A 32 12.57 -27.63 -9.65
N ARG A 33 13.63 -27.61 -8.83
CA ARG A 33 13.60 -26.93 -7.53
C ARG A 33 13.54 -25.42 -7.70
N THR A 34 14.29 -24.85 -8.63
CA THR A 34 14.23 -23.42 -8.96
C THR A 34 12.88 -23.06 -9.58
N GLN A 35 12.38 -23.83 -10.54
CA GLN A 35 11.02 -23.61 -11.09
C GLN A 35 9.93 -23.69 -10.04
N ALA A 36 10.00 -24.64 -9.10
CA ALA A 36 9.05 -24.74 -8.00
C ALA A 36 9.19 -23.60 -6.98
N ALA A 37 10.37 -23.00 -6.85
CA ALA A 37 10.56 -21.80 -6.03
C ALA A 37 9.96 -20.57 -6.73
N LEU A 38 10.28 -20.37 -8.01
CA LEU A 38 9.74 -19.27 -8.82
C LEU A 38 8.21 -19.31 -8.90
N ALA A 39 7.61 -20.47 -9.15
CA ALA A 39 6.16 -20.61 -9.18
C ALA A 39 5.48 -20.33 -7.82
N ARG A 40 6.20 -20.52 -6.70
CA ARG A 40 5.70 -20.12 -5.38
C ARG A 40 5.82 -18.61 -5.16
N LEU A 41 6.92 -18.00 -5.60
CA LEU A 41 7.11 -16.54 -5.53
C LEU A 41 6.06 -15.82 -6.38
N GLU A 42 5.86 -16.25 -7.62
CA GLU A 42 4.83 -15.72 -8.53
C GLU A 42 3.42 -15.84 -7.91
N ALA A 43 3.11 -16.96 -7.23
CA ALA A 43 1.83 -17.10 -6.55
C ALA A 43 1.67 -16.12 -5.37
N LEU A 44 2.73 -15.87 -4.61
CA LEU A 44 2.73 -14.88 -3.52
C LEU A 44 2.64 -13.44 -4.05
N GLU A 45 3.31 -13.12 -5.15
CA GLU A 45 3.23 -11.81 -5.82
C GLU A 45 1.80 -11.55 -6.35
N ASN A 46 1.17 -12.55 -6.95
CA ASN A 46 -0.22 -12.45 -7.43
C ASN A 46 -1.24 -12.28 -6.29
N ASP A 47 -1.01 -12.91 -5.13
CA ASP A 47 -1.90 -12.80 -3.96
C ASP A 47 -1.70 -11.46 -3.20
N ASN A 48 -0.61 -10.73 -3.45
CA ASN A 48 -0.22 -9.51 -2.71
C ASN A 48 -0.64 -8.19 -3.37
N ALA A 49 -1.55 -8.17 -4.35
CA ALA A 49 -1.94 -6.94 -5.06
C ALA A 49 -2.62 -5.85 -4.19
N GLY A 50 -2.82 -6.07 -2.88
CA GLY A 50 -3.46 -5.14 -1.95
C GLY A 50 -2.54 -4.39 -0.99
N ILE A 51 -1.24 -4.70 -0.91
CA ILE A 51 -0.35 -4.12 0.11
C ILE A 51 1.05 -3.91 -0.51
N GLU A 52 1.17 -2.99 -1.46
CA GLU A 52 2.44 -2.28 -1.61
C GLU A 52 2.45 -1.14 -0.59
N ALA A 53 3.18 -1.41 0.49
CA ALA A 53 3.83 -0.47 1.39
C ALA A 53 3.33 0.98 1.29
N VAL A 54 2.29 1.29 2.08
CA VAL A 54 2.28 2.60 2.74
C VAL A 54 3.61 2.69 3.46
N GLU A 55 4.49 3.58 2.99
CA GLU A 55 5.74 3.89 3.65
C GLU A 55 5.44 4.06 5.14
N ALA A 56 6.13 3.29 5.98
CA ALA A 56 6.19 3.56 7.40
C ALA A 56 6.94 4.89 7.57
N ILE A 57 6.21 5.99 7.38
CA ILE A 57 6.52 7.24 8.06
C ILE A 57 6.27 6.91 9.52
N ASP A 58 7.39 6.70 10.21
CA ASP A 58 7.48 6.56 11.65
C ASP A 58 6.97 7.87 12.27
N ASP A 59 5.68 7.92 12.59
CA ASP A 59 5.07 8.98 13.39
C ASP A 59 4.23 8.30 14.47
N ASP A 60 4.94 7.88 15.51
CA ASP A 60 4.40 7.48 16.80
C ASP A 60 3.64 8.67 17.43
N GLU A 61 2.36 8.88 17.10
CA GLU A 61 1.46 9.58 18.04
C GLU A 61 -0.04 9.30 17.78
N ALA A 62 -0.71 8.82 18.84
CA ALA A 62 -2.13 9.00 19.14
C ALA A 62 -3.20 8.18 18.37
N SER A 63 -3.61 7.05 18.93
CA SER A 63 -4.71 6.98 19.92
C SER A 63 -5.34 5.59 19.94
N LEU A 64 -5.56 5.10 21.17
CA LEU A 64 -6.36 3.93 21.47
C LEU A 64 -7.84 4.33 21.35
N ASP A 65 -8.55 3.77 20.38
CA ASP A 65 -9.98 3.53 20.52
C ASP A 65 -10.31 2.17 19.88
N ASP A 66 -10.54 1.21 20.78
CA ASP A 66 -11.16 -0.07 20.48
C ASP A 66 -12.62 0.19 20.14
N GLU A 67 -13.05 0.03 18.88
CA GLU A 67 -14.41 -0.42 18.57
C GLU A 67 -14.57 -0.91 17.11
N ASP A 68 -14.62 -2.25 17.01
CA ASP A 68 -15.42 -3.07 16.10
C ASP A 68 -15.28 -3.00 14.56
N GLN A 69 -14.58 -4.03 14.07
CA GLN A 69 -15.09 -5.01 13.09
C GLN A 69 -15.74 -4.51 11.80
N VAL A 70 -14.94 -4.33 10.74
CA VAL A 70 -15.33 -4.84 9.39
C VAL A 70 -14.12 -5.25 8.55
N PHE A 71 -13.21 -6.09 9.07
CA PHE A 71 -12.40 -6.93 8.17
C PHE A 71 -13.18 -8.20 7.91
N MET A 72 -14.01 -8.19 6.86
CA MET A 72 -14.63 -9.37 6.29
C MET A 72 -13.54 -10.33 5.81
N GLN A 73 -12.96 -11.10 6.75
CA GLN A 73 -12.24 -12.31 6.43
C GLN A 73 -13.28 -13.25 5.81
N LYS A 74 -13.37 -13.19 4.48
CA LYS A 74 -14.13 -14.13 3.68
C LYS A 74 -13.53 -15.50 3.97
N LYS A 75 -14.13 -16.20 4.93
CA LYS A 75 -13.84 -17.58 5.31
C LYS A 75 -13.86 -18.38 4.00
N GLN A 76 -12.68 -18.64 3.43
CA GLN A 76 -12.59 -19.50 2.27
C GLN A 76 -13.01 -20.88 2.73
N SER A 77 -14.26 -21.24 2.42
CA SER A 77 -14.70 -22.62 2.55
C SER A 77 -13.80 -23.43 1.63
N LYS A 78 -12.96 -24.29 2.23
CA LYS A 78 -12.15 -25.28 1.54
C LYS A 78 -13.07 -26.32 0.90
N GLY A 79 -13.79 -25.92 -0.13
CA GLY A 79 -14.50 -26.83 -1.02
C GLY A 79 -13.50 -27.40 -2.01
N THR A 80 -13.24 -28.70 -1.93
CA THR A 80 -12.37 -29.48 -2.83
C THR A 80 -12.95 -29.61 -4.25
N LYS A 81 -13.61 -28.57 -4.77
CA LYS A 81 -14.13 -28.57 -6.13
C LYS A 81 -12.95 -28.27 -7.06
N ARG A 82 -12.66 -29.20 -7.96
CA ARG A 82 -11.62 -29.06 -8.99
C ARG A 82 -11.98 -27.87 -9.88
N THR A 83 -11.47 -26.69 -9.55
CA THR A 83 -11.60 -25.48 -10.35
C THR A 83 -10.88 -25.67 -11.68
N THR A 84 -11.56 -25.36 -12.77
CA THR A 84 -10.96 -25.42 -14.11
C THR A 84 -9.88 -24.37 -14.22
N ARG A 85 -8.88 -24.57 -15.11
CA ARG A 85 -7.84 -23.56 -15.38
C ARG A 85 -8.46 -22.20 -15.73
N GLN A 86 -9.59 -22.22 -16.41
CA GLN A 86 -10.34 -21.02 -16.80
C GLN A 86 -10.98 -20.30 -15.60
N ALA A 87 -11.55 -21.05 -14.64
CA ALA A 87 -12.09 -20.46 -13.41
C ALA A 87 -11.00 -19.86 -12.52
N LYS A 88 -9.80 -20.47 -12.44
CA LYS A 88 -8.65 -19.85 -11.75
C LYS A 88 -8.18 -18.56 -12.42
N ALA A 89 -8.13 -18.52 -13.75
CA ALA A 89 -7.76 -17.32 -14.49
C ALA A 89 -8.77 -16.16 -14.31
N LEU A 90 -10.06 -16.48 -14.19
CA LEU A 90 -11.11 -15.49 -13.92
C LEU A 90 -11.06 -14.93 -12.49
N GLU A 91 -10.67 -15.74 -11.49
CA GLU A 91 -10.50 -15.27 -10.11
C GLU A 91 -9.25 -14.40 -9.94
N ALA A 92 -8.15 -14.70 -10.65
CA ALA A 92 -6.96 -13.83 -10.67
C ALA A 92 -7.27 -12.43 -11.21
N ARG A 93 -8.20 -12.31 -12.18
CA ARG A 93 -8.68 -11.02 -12.70
C ARG A 93 -9.57 -10.22 -11.75
N LYS A 94 -10.03 -10.83 -10.65
CA LYS A 94 -10.82 -10.17 -9.61
C LYS A 94 -9.98 -9.71 -8.41
N ALA A 95 -8.66 -9.94 -8.45
CA ALA A 95 -7.76 -9.39 -7.47
C ALA A 95 -7.90 -7.86 -7.44
N PRO A 96 -7.87 -7.22 -6.26
CA PRO A 96 -7.86 -5.77 -6.17
C PRO A 96 -6.62 -5.25 -6.89
N ARG A 97 -6.81 -4.33 -7.84
CA ARG A 97 -5.73 -3.70 -8.59
C ARG A 97 -5.29 -2.42 -7.88
N THR A 98 -4.01 -2.10 -7.98
CA THR A 98 -3.50 -0.82 -7.46
C THR A 98 -3.99 0.34 -8.33
N PHE A 99 -4.02 1.56 -7.79
CA PHE A 99 -4.41 2.74 -8.56
C PHE A 99 -3.52 2.95 -9.79
N LEU A 100 -2.21 2.69 -9.67
CA LEU A 100 -1.25 2.79 -10.78
C LEU A 100 -1.56 1.77 -11.89
N GLU A 101 -1.90 0.53 -11.53
CA GLU A 101 -2.28 -0.48 -12.51
C GLU A 101 -3.56 -0.08 -13.28
N LEU A 102 -4.55 0.48 -12.58
CA LEU A 102 -5.77 1.00 -13.19
C LEU A 102 -5.48 2.17 -14.15
N LEU A 103 -4.55 3.06 -13.81
CA LEU A 103 -4.13 4.15 -14.70
C LEU A 103 -3.45 3.64 -15.97
N HIS A 104 -2.60 2.62 -15.86
CA HIS A 104 -1.93 2.02 -17.01
C HIS A 104 -2.92 1.31 -17.94
N GLU A 105 -3.87 0.54 -17.39
CA GLU A 105 -4.90 -0.16 -18.17
C GLU A 105 -5.89 0.80 -18.85
N ALA A 106 -6.15 1.96 -18.25
CA ALA A 106 -7.05 2.96 -18.82
C ALA A 106 -6.48 3.64 -20.09
N ASN A 107 -5.20 3.42 -20.43
CA ASN A 107 -4.57 3.91 -21.66
C ASN A 107 -4.88 5.38 -21.96
N LEU A 108 -4.72 6.24 -20.94
CA LEU A 108 -5.25 7.62 -20.95
C LEU A 108 -4.77 8.49 -22.12
N GLU A 109 -3.63 8.16 -22.71
CA GLU A 109 -3.04 8.83 -23.88
C GLU A 109 -3.79 8.58 -25.19
N LEU A 110 -4.48 7.44 -25.30
CA LEU A 110 -5.27 7.09 -26.49
C LEU A 110 -6.64 7.78 -26.49
N LEU A 111 -7.05 8.38 -25.37
CA LEU A 111 -8.33 9.07 -25.33
C LEU A 111 -8.26 10.34 -26.19
N PRO A 112 -9.29 10.58 -27.02
CA PRO A 112 -9.41 11.80 -27.79
C PRO A 112 -9.23 13.07 -26.94
N PRO A 113 -8.77 14.18 -27.52
CA PRO A 113 -8.46 15.40 -26.78
C PRO A 113 -9.65 15.95 -25.98
N HIS A 114 -10.88 15.73 -26.46
CA HIS A 114 -12.12 16.22 -25.86
C HIS A 114 -12.63 15.38 -24.67
N VAL A 115 -12.10 14.18 -24.43
CA VAL A 115 -12.55 13.34 -23.31
C VAL A 115 -11.77 13.70 -22.05
N PRO A 116 -12.44 14.11 -20.95
CA PRO A 116 -11.79 14.34 -19.67
C PRO A 116 -11.18 13.05 -19.13
N SER A 117 -9.91 13.10 -18.73
CA SER A 117 -9.19 12.00 -18.11
C SER A 117 -8.57 12.45 -16.79
N TYR A 118 -8.10 11.52 -15.96
CA TYR A 118 -7.45 11.84 -14.69
C TYR A 118 -6.31 12.88 -14.84
N TRP A 119 -5.51 12.78 -15.92
CA TRP A 119 -4.43 13.73 -16.21
C TRP A 119 -4.93 15.11 -16.67
N LYS A 120 -6.09 15.16 -17.33
CA LYS A 120 -6.69 16.41 -17.85
C LYS A 120 -7.66 17.06 -16.86
N ALA A 121 -7.99 16.37 -15.76
CA ALA A 121 -8.90 16.88 -14.73
C ALA A 121 -8.29 18.03 -13.91
N ALA A 122 -7.05 18.45 -14.21
CA ALA A 122 -6.45 19.63 -13.63
C ALA A 122 -7.36 20.85 -13.84
N VAL A 123 -7.74 21.48 -12.73
CA VAL A 123 -8.48 22.74 -12.76
C VAL A 123 -7.58 23.77 -13.46
N GLY A 124 -8.11 24.42 -14.49
CA GLY A 124 -7.41 25.49 -15.20
C GLY A 124 -6.96 26.60 -14.24
N PRO A 125 -6.01 27.46 -14.64
CA PRO A 125 -5.54 28.54 -13.80
C PRO A 125 -6.73 29.35 -13.27
N PRO A 126 -6.78 29.65 -11.96
CA PRO A 126 -7.95 30.29 -11.35
C PRO A 126 -8.29 31.58 -12.10
N SER A 127 -9.52 31.68 -12.59
CA SER A 127 -9.98 32.78 -13.46
C SER A 127 -10.24 34.09 -12.73
N SER A 128 -10.09 34.13 -11.39
CA SER A 128 -10.49 35.30 -10.62
C SER A 128 -9.40 36.37 -10.60
N THR A 129 -9.73 37.52 -11.18
CA THR A 129 -9.00 38.79 -11.11
C THR A 129 -8.85 39.34 -9.68
N CYS A 130 -9.48 38.71 -8.68
CA CYS A 130 -9.31 39.06 -7.27
C CYS A 130 -8.94 37.81 -6.45
N ARG A 131 -7.64 37.68 -6.13
CA ARG A 131 -7.17 36.69 -5.16
C ARG A 131 -7.72 37.06 -3.78
N ARG A 132 -8.61 36.23 -3.25
CA ARG A 132 -9.11 36.40 -1.87
C ARG A 132 -8.01 36.02 -0.89
N HIS A 133 -7.83 36.84 0.14
CA HIS A 133 -6.84 36.62 1.17
C HIS A 133 -7.55 36.18 2.45
N PHE A 134 -7.21 34.99 2.91
CA PHE A 134 -7.78 34.40 4.12
C PHE A 134 -6.72 34.21 5.21
N CYS A 135 -7.17 34.25 6.45
CA CYS A 135 -6.36 34.05 7.63
C CYS A 135 -6.04 32.57 7.77
N THR A 136 -4.77 32.21 7.92
CA THR A 136 -4.35 30.81 8.07
C THR A 136 -4.72 30.20 9.42
N VAL A 137 -5.13 31.03 10.38
CA VAL A 137 -5.54 30.58 11.73
C VAL A 137 -7.04 30.31 11.80
N CYS A 138 -7.88 31.18 11.23
CA CYS A 138 -9.34 31.14 11.43
C CYS A 138 -10.16 31.21 10.14
N GLY A 139 -9.55 31.32 8.96
CA GLY A 139 -10.24 31.30 7.67
C GLY A 139 -10.98 32.59 7.27
N PHE A 140 -11.13 33.58 8.16
CA PHE A 140 -11.71 34.88 7.82
C PHE A 140 -10.83 35.72 6.88
N SER A 141 -11.34 36.83 6.33
CA SER A 141 -10.54 37.74 5.50
C SER A 141 -9.32 38.25 6.27
N ALA A 142 -8.16 38.17 5.62
CA ALA A 142 -6.90 38.59 6.22
C ALA A 142 -6.41 39.91 5.63
N ASN A 143 -6.21 40.88 6.52
CA ASN A 143 -5.73 42.22 6.19
C ASN A 143 -4.22 42.36 6.46
N TYR A 144 -3.61 41.43 7.20
CA TYR A 144 -2.23 41.51 7.63
C TYR A 144 -1.39 40.35 7.08
N THR A 145 -0.11 40.61 6.89
CA THR A 145 0.91 39.66 6.42
C THR A 145 2.03 39.56 7.46
N CYS A 146 2.47 38.33 7.74
CA CYS A 146 3.60 38.08 8.62
C CYS A 146 4.90 38.44 7.90
N VAL A 147 5.72 39.30 8.52
CA VAL A 147 7.03 39.72 7.98
C VAL A 147 8.07 38.60 7.94
N ARG A 148 7.84 37.49 8.67
CA ARG A 148 8.79 36.37 8.76
C ARG A 148 8.59 35.32 7.66
N CYS A 149 7.34 34.94 7.36
CA CYS A 149 7.01 33.84 6.44
C CYS A 149 6.00 34.24 5.34
N GLY A 150 5.49 35.48 5.33
CA GLY A 150 4.52 35.94 4.34
C GLY A 150 3.09 35.42 4.50
N MET A 151 2.81 34.52 5.46
CA MET A 151 1.46 34.06 5.74
C MET A 151 0.55 35.19 6.24
N ARG A 152 -0.74 35.07 5.94
CA ARG A 152 -1.73 36.09 6.23
C ARG A 152 -2.57 35.79 7.48
N PHE A 153 -2.90 36.84 8.24
CA PHE A 153 -3.75 36.75 9.42
C PHE A 153 -4.72 37.93 9.52
N CYS A 154 -5.81 37.79 10.28
CA CYS A 154 -6.87 38.80 10.40
C CYS A 154 -6.72 39.75 11.60
N SER A 155 -6.05 39.33 12.67
CA SER A 155 -5.96 40.07 13.93
C SER A 155 -4.70 39.72 14.72
N TYR A 156 -4.39 40.53 15.74
CA TYR A 156 -3.27 40.28 16.66
C TYR A 156 -3.37 38.93 17.38
N ARG A 157 -4.59 38.49 17.75
CA ARG A 157 -4.79 37.15 18.35
C ARG A 157 -4.35 36.05 17.39
N CYS A 158 -4.72 36.16 16.12
CA CYS A 158 -4.28 35.22 15.09
C CYS A 158 -2.79 35.37 14.78
N GLN A 159 -2.20 36.55 14.96
CA GLN A 159 -0.75 36.73 14.83
C GLN A 159 0.02 35.94 15.89
N ASN A 160 -0.43 35.95 17.14
CA ASN A 160 0.22 35.20 18.22
C ASN A 160 0.13 33.70 17.95
N VAL A 161 -1.07 33.19 17.68
CA VAL A 161 -1.26 31.78 17.31
C VAL A 161 -0.45 31.40 16.07
N HIS A 162 -0.36 32.29 15.09
CA HIS A 162 0.50 32.09 13.94
C HIS A 162 1.99 32.01 14.32
N ASN A 163 2.48 32.94 15.15
CA ASN A 163 3.87 32.97 15.60
C ASN A 163 4.25 31.71 16.38
N ASP A 164 3.32 31.21 17.19
CA ASP A 164 3.57 30.08 18.10
C ASP A 164 3.57 28.74 17.36
N THR A 165 2.63 28.51 16.43
CA THR A 165 2.42 27.17 15.85
C THR A 165 2.52 27.07 14.33
N ARG A 166 2.57 28.20 13.59
CA ARG A 166 2.52 28.20 12.12
C ARG A 166 3.63 29.00 11.45
N CYS A 167 4.49 29.71 12.18
CA CYS A 167 5.46 30.62 11.56
C CYS A 167 6.70 29.85 11.07
N LEU A 168 6.64 29.40 9.81
CA LEU A 168 7.65 28.56 9.15
C LEU A 168 9.00 29.25 8.86
N LYS A 169 9.41 30.29 9.59
CA LYS A 169 10.75 30.89 9.38
C LYS A 169 11.89 29.87 9.58
N PHE A 170 11.63 28.72 10.21
CA PHE A 170 12.64 27.72 10.55
C PHE A 170 12.33 26.28 10.09
N VAL A 171 11.32 26.06 9.24
CA VAL A 171 11.11 24.72 8.64
C VAL A 171 11.64 24.79 7.21
N ALA A 172 12.90 24.39 7.06
CA ALA A 172 13.58 24.14 5.79
C ALA A 172 13.75 22.63 5.63
#